data_AF-W1F7S5-F1
#
_entry.id   AF-W1F7S5-F1
#
_cell.length_a   1.000
_cell.length_b   1.000
_cell.length_c   1.000
_cell.angle_alpha   90.00
_cell.angle_beta   90.00
_cell.angle_gamma   90.00
#
_symmetry.space_group_name_H-M   'P 1'
#
loop_
_entity.id
_entity.type
_entity.pdbx_description
1 polymer ?
#
loop_
_entity_poly.entity_id
_entity_poly.type
_entity_poly.pdbx_seq_one_letter_code
_entity_poly.pdbx_strand_id
1 'polypeptide(L)'
;MTIKPTKNYHNHLTRIATFCALLYCNSAFCAELVEYDHTFLMGQNASNIDLSRYSEGNPAIPGMYDVSVYVNDQPIINQSITFIEIEGKKKRTSLYHT
;
A
#
# COMPACT_ATOMS: atom_id res chain seq x y z
N MET A 1 5.60 57.26 2.26
CA MET A 1 4.40 56.40 2.12
C MET A 1 4.63 55.19 3.01
N THR A 2 4.01 55.13 4.18
CA THR A 2 4.36 54.16 5.23
C THR A 2 3.25 53.12 5.33
N ILE A 3 3.54 51.89 4.92
CA ILE A 3 2.57 50.79 4.89
C ILE A 3 2.42 50.27 6.32
N LYS A 4 1.24 50.43 6.92
CA LYS A 4 0.96 49.91 8.27
C LYS A 4 0.73 48.40 8.17
N PRO A 5 1.41 47.56 8.98
CA PRO A 5 1.14 46.13 9.00
C PRO A 5 -0.23 45.89 9.61
N THR A 6 -1.15 45.32 8.82
CA THR A 6 -2.46 44.90 9.30
C THR A 6 -2.28 43.68 10.21
N LYS A 7 -2.50 43.88 11.51
CA LYS A 7 -2.50 42.77 12.48
C LYS A 7 -3.70 41.89 12.17
N ASN A 8 -3.47 40.71 11.61
CA ASN A 8 -4.50 39.70 11.39
C ASN A 8 -4.91 39.10 12.74
N TYR A 9 -5.99 39.61 13.31
CA TYR A 9 -6.59 39.04 14.51
C TYR A 9 -7.42 37.83 14.09
N HIS A 10 -6.89 36.62 14.32
CA HIS A 10 -7.71 35.41 14.27
C HIS A 10 -8.69 35.43 15.43
N ASN A 11 -9.96 35.72 15.13
CA ASN A 11 -11.03 35.71 16.12
C ASN A 11 -11.18 34.31 16.73
N HIS A 12 -11.63 34.25 17.99
CA HIS A 12 -11.90 32.98 18.68
C HIS A 12 -12.83 32.07 17.86
N LEU A 13 -13.80 32.66 17.16
CA LEU A 13 -14.68 31.95 16.24
C LEU A 13 -13.92 31.32 15.06
N THR A 14 -12.95 32.02 14.48
CA THR A 14 -12.10 31.49 13.41
C THR A 14 -11.28 30.31 13.91
N ARG A 15 -10.73 30.39 15.13
CA ARG A 15 -9.96 29.30 15.74
C ARG A 15 -10.84 28.09 16.04
N ILE A 16 -12.04 28.30 16.59
CA ILE A 16 -13.00 27.22 16.84
C ILE A 16 -13.40 26.54 15.53
N ALA A 17 -13.69 27.30 14.48
CA ALA A 17 -14.02 26.74 13.17
C ALA A 17 -12.87 25.90 12.60
N THR A 18 -11.61 26.35 12.71
CA THR A 18 -10.45 25.56 12.30
C THR A 18 -10.29 24.29 13.12
N PHE A 19 -10.49 24.33 14.44
CA PHE A 19 -10.46 23.13 15.29
C PHE A 19 -11.60 22.16 14.95
N CYS A 20 -12.81 22.65 14.74
CA CYS A 20 -13.95 21.83 14.33
C CYS A 20 -13.70 21.18 12.96
N ALA A 21 -13.13 21.91 12.00
CA ALA A 21 -12.74 21.35 10.71
C ALA A 21 -11.69 20.23 10.90
N LEU A 22 -10.64 20.45 11.69
CA LEU A 22 -9.62 19.44 11.94
C LEU A 22 -10.15 18.21 12.70
N LEU A 23 -11.14 18.37 13.58
CA LEU A 23 -11.77 17.26 14.31
C LEU A 23 -12.81 16.49 13.48
N TYR A 24 -13.51 17.15 12.55
CA TYR A 24 -14.54 16.52 11.69
C TYR A 24 -14.01 16.04 10.34
N CYS A 25 -12.82 16.48 9.92
CA CYS A 25 -12.07 15.83 8.86
C CYS A 25 -11.69 14.43 9.34
N ASN A 26 -12.60 13.46 9.20
CA ASN A 26 -12.20 12.07 9.16
C ASN A 26 -11.12 11.98 8.09
N SER A 27 -9.89 11.67 8.51
CA SER A 27 -8.90 11.12 7.60
C SER A 27 -9.45 9.78 7.14
N ALA A 28 -10.36 9.84 6.16
CA ALA A 28 -10.84 8.70 5.43
C ALA A 28 -9.62 8.20 4.66
N PHE A 29 -8.87 7.33 5.31
CA PHE A 29 -7.89 6.50 4.66
C PHE A 29 -8.72 5.61 3.74
N CYS A 30 -8.98 6.08 2.53
CA CYS A 30 -9.58 5.27 1.49
C CYS A 30 -8.51 4.26 1.08
N ALA A 31 -8.40 3.18 1.86
CA ALA A 31 -7.83 1.96 1.35
C ALA A 31 -8.82 1.48 0.29
N GLU A 32 -8.56 1.84 -0.95
CA GLU A 32 -9.31 1.34 -2.10
C GLU A 32 -9.17 -0.19 -2.09
N LEU A 33 -10.24 -0.87 -1.66
CA LEU A 33 -10.29 -2.33 -1.69
C LEU A 33 -10.41 -2.73 -3.14
N VAL A 34 -9.32 -3.26 -3.70
CA VAL A 34 -9.29 -3.71 -5.09
C VAL A 34 -9.83 -5.13 -5.16
N GLU A 35 -10.94 -5.32 -5.86
CA GLU A 35 -11.51 -6.63 -6.13
C GLU A 35 -11.10 -7.13 -7.52
N TYR A 36 -10.79 -8.41 -7.63
CA TYR A 36 -10.33 -9.04 -8.87
C TYR A 36 -11.30 -10.13 -9.30
N ASP A 37 -11.66 -10.13 -10.58
CA ASP A 37 -12.52 -11.15 -11.18
C ASP A 37 -11.68 -12.24 -11.87
N HIS A 38 -12.03 -13.49 -11.59
CA HIS A 38 -11.41 -14.68 -12.15
C HIS A 38 -11.75 -14.90 -13.63
N THR A 39 -12.77 -14.24 -14.18
CA THR A 39 -13.11 -14.32 -15.62
C THR A 39 -12.00 -13.80 -16.53
N PHE A 40 -11.11 -12.94 -16.00
CA PHE A 40 -9.93 -12.46 -16.72
C PHE A 40 -8.77 -13.48 -16.73
N LEU A 41 -8.81 -14.50 -15.87
CA LEU A 41 -7.79 -15.53 -15.81
C LEU A 41 -8.06 -16.58 -16.90
N MET A 42 -7.02 -16.89 -17.68
CA MET A 42 -7.09 -17.87 -18.74
C MET A 42 -6.79 -19.28 -18.21
N GLY A 43 -7.46 -20.28 -18.77
CA GLY A 43 -7.17 -21.71 -18.52
C GLY A 43 -8.14 -22.40 -17.57
N GLN A 44 -8.09 -23.74 -17.57
CA GLN A 44 -9.07 -24.60 -16.91
C GLN A 44 -9.08 -24.51 -15.37
N ASN A 45 -8.00 -23.99 -14.77
CA ASN A 45 -7.82 -23.89 -13.31
C ASN A 45 -7.94 -22.46 -12.77
N ALA A 46 -8.39 -21.51 -13.60
CA ALA A 46 -8.58 -20.09 -13.24
C ALA A 46 -9.45 -19.92 -11.98
N SER A 47 -10.50 -20.73 -11.84
CA SER A 47 -11.43 -20.68 -10.72
C SER A 47 -10.86 -21.19 -9.39
N ASN A 48 -9.72 -21.89 -9.41
CA ASN A 48 -9.07 -22.41 -8.20
C ASN A 48 -8.03 -21.42 -7.63
N ILE A 49 -7.74 -20.32 -8.35
CA ILE A 49 -6.77 -19.31 -7.92
C ILE A 49 -7.44 -18.37 -6.93
N ASP A 50 -6.91 -18.32 -5.72
CA ASP A 50 -7.35 -17.36 -4.71
C ASP A 50 -6.84 -15.95 -5.03
N LEU A 51 -7.73 -15.16 -5.63
CA LEU A 51 -7.48 -13.78 -6.04
C LEU A 51 -7.55 -12.77 -4.88
N SER A 52 -8.16 -13.12 -3.74
CA SER A 52 -8.29 -12.21 -2.60
C SER A 52 -6.93 -11.75 -2.06
N ARG A 53 -5.89 -12.55 -2.29
CA ARG A 53 -4.52 -12.21 -1.91
C ARG A 53 -4.01 -10.96 -2.62
N TYR A 54 -4.54 -10.65 -3.79
CA TYR A 54 -4.10 -9.50 -4.58
C TYR A 54 -4.74 -8.18 -4.15
N SER A 55 -5.85 -8.22 -3.39
CA SER A 55 -6.54 -7.03 -2.88
C SER A 55 -5.68 -6.21 -1.92
N GLU A 56 -4.67 -6.83 -1.29
CA GLU A 56 -3.73 -6.18 -0.37
C GLU A 56 -2.36 -5.87 -1.03
N GLY A 57 -2.19 -6.15 -2.33
CA GLY A 57 -0.95 -5.92 -3.08
C GLY A 57 -0.58 -7.09 -3.99
N ASN A 58 0.71 -7.24 -4.34
CA ASN A 58 1.20 -8.39 -5.09
C ASN A 58 1.98 -9.35 -4.18
N PRO A 59 1.31 -10.18 -3.36
CA PRO A 59 2.01 -11.20 -2.59
C PRO A 59 2.54 -12.29 -3.53
N ALA A 60 3.78 -12.69 -3.33
CA ALA A 60 4.32 -13.87 -3.99
C ALA A 60 3.52 -15.11 -3.58
N ILE A 61 2.98 -15.84 -4.56
CA ILE A 61 2.32 -17.12 -4.33
C ILE A 61 3.40 -18.13 -3.89
N PRO A 62 3.10 -19.07 -2.97
CA PRO A 62 4.01 -20.17 -2.69
C PRO A 62 4.29 -20.98 -3.96
N GLY A 63 5.57 -21.25 -4.22
CA GLY A 63 5.98 -21.87 -5.47
C GLY A 63 7.49 -21.79 -5.68
N MET A 64 7.94 -22.40 -6.77
CA MET A 64 9.35 -22.36 -7.18
C MET A 64 9.55 -21.23 -8.19
N TYR A 65 10.54 -20.37 -7.92
CA TYR A 65 10.85 -19.21 -8.75
C TYR A 65 12.34 -19.13 -9.05
N ASP A 66 12.69 -18.76 -10.28
CA ASP A 66 14.06 -18.38 -10.63
C ASP A 66 14.32 -16.95 -10.16
N VAL A 67 15.17 -16.81 -9.15
CA VAL A 67 15.43 -15.53 -8.48
C VAL A 67 16.91 -15.18 -8.46
N SER A 68 17.21 -13.88 -8.50
CA SER A 68 18.52 -13.33 -8.17
C SER A 68 18.61 -13.05 -6.68
N VAL A 69 19.61 -13.65 -6.02
CA VAL A 69 19.85 -13.51 -4.58
C VAL A 69 20.87 -12.42 -4.35
N TYR A 70 20.50 -11.45 -3.50
CA TYR A 70 21.37 -10.37 -3.04
C TYR A 70 21.58 -10.48 -1.54
N VAL A 71 22.80 -10.22 -1.07
CA VAL A 71 23.13 -10.13 0.37
C VAL A 71 23.84 -8.80 0.59
N ASN A 72 23.27 -7.94 1.44
CA ASN A 72 23.78 -6.58 1.66
C ASN A 72 23.99 -5.81 0.34
N ASP A 73 22.98 -5.83 -0.53
CA ASP A 73 22.97 -5.18 -1.85
C ASP A 73 24.01 -5.70 -2.86
N GLN A 74 24.76 -6.75 -2.52
CA GLN A 74 25.70 -7.40 -3.43
C GLN A 74 25.05 -8.63 -4.08
N PRO A 75 25.12 -8.78 -5.42
CA PRO A 75 24.60 -9.95 -6.11
C PRO A 75 25.45 -11.18 -5.76
N ILE A 76 24.79 -12.27 -5.36
CA ILE A 76 25.46 -13.52 -4.96
C ILE A 76 25.29 -14.58 -6.04
N ILE A 77 24.05 -14.95 -6.37
CA ILE A 77 23.73 -16.04 -7.31
C ILE A 77 22.34 -15.88 -7.92
N ASN A 78 22.11 -16.54 -9.05
CA ASN A 78 20.76 -16.79 -9.58
C ASN A 78 20.42 -18.27 -9.37
N GLN A 79 19.29 -18.58 -8.74
CA GLN A 79 18.89 -19.96 -8.43
C GLN A 79 17.37 -20.12 -8.38
N SER A 80 16.88 -21.29 -8.75
CA SER A 80 15.49 -21.70 -8.50
C SER A 80 15.29 -21.95 -7.00
N ILE A 81 14.45 -21.14 -6.35
CA ILE A 81 14.18 -21.21 -4.91
C ILE A 81 12.68 -21.44 -4.68
N THR A 82 12.37 -22.36 -3.76
CA THR A 82 10.98 -22.64 -3.34
C THR A 82 10.58 -21.70 -2.21
N PHE A 83 9.53 -20.92 -2.44
CA PHE A 83 8.86 -20.07 -1.46
C PHE A 83 7.69 -20.84 -0.84
N ILE A 84 7.62 -20.87 0.49
CA ILE A 84 6.54 -21.50 1.25
C ILE A 84 5.77 -20.43 2.04
N GLU A 85 4.47 -20.66 2.25
CA GLU A 85 3.65 -19.81 3.09
C GLU A 85 4.05 -20.00 4.56
N ILE A 86 4.25 -18.90 5.28
CA ILE A 86 4.57 -18.92 6.71
C ILE A 86 3.38 -18.32 7.45
N GLU A 87 2.71 -19.12 8.27
CA GLU A 87 1.56 -18.67 9.05
C GLU A 87 1.94 -17.51 10.01
N GLY A 88 1.04 -16.51 10.12
CA GLY A 88 1.15 -15.45 11.12
C GLY A 88 2.03 -14.24 10.78
N LYS A 89 2.64 -14.18 9.59
CA LYS A 89 3.37 -12.97 9.14
C LYS A 89 2.51 -12.11 8.22
N LYS A 90 2.28 -10.85 8.63
CA LYS A 90 1.63 -9.81 7.81
C LYS A 90 2.31 -9.76 6.43
N LYS A 91 1.55 -9.98 5.37
CA LYS A 91 2.02 -9.98 3.98
C LYS A 91 2.76 -8.66 3.73
N ARG A 92 4.06 -8.73 3.45
CA ARG A 92 4.87 -7.55 3.13
C ARG A 92 4.70 -7.28 1.64
N THR A 93 3.99 -6.21 1.32
CA THR A 93 3.96 -5.61 -0.02
C THR A 93 5.38 -5.24 -0.42
N SER A 94 5.87 -5.79 -1.54
CA SER A 94 7.10 -5.31 -2.17
C SER A 94 6.81 -3.93 -2.74
N LEU A 95 7.17 -2.89 -2.00
CA LEU A 95 7.16 -1.52 -2.50
C LEU A 95 8.35 -1.38 -3.46
N TYR A 96 8.10 -1.55 -4.75
CA TYR A 96 9.03 -1.03 -5.76
C TYR A 96 8.98 0.50 -5.66
N HIS A 97 10.00 1.09 -5.06
CA HIS A 97 10.23 2.53 -5.13
C HIS A 97 10.85 2.82 -6.50
N THR A 98 10.11 3.51 -7.38
CA THR A 98 10.66 4.22 -8.54
C THR A 98 10.88 5.67 -8.14
#